data_AF-A0A1E3X1Y6-F1
#
_entry.id   AF-A0A1E3X1Y6-F1
#
_cell.length_a   1.000
_cell.length_b   1.000
_cell.length_c   1.000
_cell.angle_alpha   90.00
_cell.angle_beta   90.00
_cell.angle_gamma   90.00
#
_symmetry.space_group_name_H-M   'P 1'
#
loop_
_entity.id
_entity.type
_entity.pdbx_description
1 polymer ?
#
loop_
_entity_poly.entity_id
_entity_poly.type
_entity_poly.pdbx_seq_one_letter_code
_entity_poly.pdbx_strand_id
1 'polypeptide(L)'
;MGFFDSLFGKNITVRLTDENGNLVERKINKKMFDELVAKGTIKEIDVVQAHILDPIEGYYVANWAVGEDIDRETVQKFSTDDKQIYISIAYEKGEPQTLVMKKEVWVKQKQLFDKIESGQEYQSDMESFLSDFEKKAKQKKDD
;
A
#
# COMPACT_ATOMS: atom_id res chain seq x y z
N MET A 1 -46.12 -16.31 4.32
CA MET A 1 -44.93 -16.17 3.44
C MET A 1 -44.98 -14.76 2.87
N GLY A 2 -44.07 -13.89 3.31
CA GLY A 2 -44.20 -12.44 3.21
C GLY A 2 -43.83 -11.87 1.84
N PHE A 3 -44.75 -11.12 1.25
CA PHE A 3 -44.58 -10.31 0.04
C PHE A 3 -43.51 -9.20 0.16
N PHE A 4 -42.93 -8.99 1.35
CA PHE A 4 -41.94 -7.93 1.62
C PHE A 4 -40.48 -8.36 1.45
N ASP A 5 -40.16 -9.66 1.37
CA ASP A 5 -38.77 -10.14 1.21
C ASP A 5 -38.16 -9.85 -0.17
N SER A 6 -38.99 -9.53 -1.18
CA SER A 6 -38.55 -9.24 -2.55
C SER A 6 -38.17 -7.77 -2.78
N LEU A 7 -38.53 -6.87 -1.84
CA LEU A 7 -38.29 -5.42 -1.97
C LEU A 7 -37.08 -4.92 -1.16
N PHE A 8 -36.64 -5.65 -0.13
CA PHE A 8 -35.43 -5.33 0.60
C PHE A 8 -34.22 -5.86 -0.17
N GLY A 9 -33.85 -5.10 -1.20
CA GLY A 9 -32.74 -5.37 -2.10
C GLY A 9 -31.47 -5.80 -1.36
N LYS A 10 -30.73 -6.73 -1.98
CA LYS A 10 -29.49 -7.30 -1.46
C LYS A 10 -28.62 -6.21 -0.81
N ASN A 11 -28.30 -6.40 0.46
CA ASN A 11 -27.34 -5.54 1.15
C ASN A 11 -25.94 -5.87 0.64
N ILE A 12 -25.16 -4.82 0.38
CA ILE A 12 -23.74 -4.92 0.03
C ILE A 12 -22.92 -4.28 1.13
N THR A 13 -21.70 -4.79 1.35
CA THR A 13 -20.72 -4.15 2.22
C THR A 13 -19.82 -3.29 1.35
N VAL A 14 -19.78 -2.00 1.64
CA VAL A 14 -18.86 -1.05 1.00
C VAL A 14 -17.80 -0.62 1.99
N ARG A 15 -16.57 -0.47 1.51
CA ARG A 15 -15.49 0.18 2.24
C ARG A 15 -15.43 1.63 1.79
N LEU A 16 -15.68 2.54 2.71
CA LEU A 16 -15.71 3.98 2.46
C LEU A 16 -14.57 4.63 3.22
N THR A 17 -13.90 5.61 2.61
CA THR A 17 -12.94 6.46 3.31
C THR A 17 -13.69 7.56 4.03
N ASP A 18 -13.46 7.74 5.34
CA ASP A 18 -14.01 8.87 6.10
C ASP A 18 -13.19 10.16 5.89
N GLU A 19 -13.64 11.27 6.47
CA GLU A 19 -12.98 12.59 6.36
C GLU A 19 -11.53 12.60 6.89
N ASN A 20 -11.14 11.58 7.67
CA ASN A 20 -9.81 11.42 8.24
C ASN A 20 -8.95 10.41 7.45
N GLY A 21 -9.43 9.89 6.32
CA GLY A 21 -8.71 8.90 5.52
C GLY A 21 -8.87 7.44 6.00
N ASN A 22 -9.70 7.17 7.01
CA ASN A 22 -9.87 5.81 7.53
C ASN A 22 -10.89 5.02 6.70
N LEU A 23 -10.60 3.75 6.42
CA LEU A 23 -11.58 2.85 5.81
C LEU A 23 -12.60 2.38 6.84
N VAL A 24 -13.87 2.68 6.57
CA VAL A 24 -15.02 2.25 7.36
C VAL A 24 -15.86 1.31 6.52
N GLU A 25 -16.08 0.09 7.01
CA GLU A 25 -17.03 -0.83 6.40
C GLU A 25 -18.46 -0.42 6.76
N ARG A 26 -19.28 -0.16 5.74
CA ARG A 26 -20.71 0.12 5.90
C ARG A 26 -21.52 -0.88 5.08
N LYS A 27 -22.53 -1.43 5.71
CA LYS A 27 -23.52 -2.27 5.03
C LYS A 27 -24.63 -1.35 4.52
N ILE A 28 -24.78 -1.25 3.21
CA ILE A 28 -25.80 -0.41 2.56
C ILE A 28 -26.63 -1.22 1.59
N ASN A 29 -27.84 -0.75 1.31
CA ASN A 29 -28.70 -1.37 0.31
C ASN A 29 -28.11 -1.13 -1.09
N LYS A 30 -28.09 -2.16 -1.95
CA LYS A 30 -27.60 -2.03 -3.32
C LYS A 30 -28.27 -0.89 -4.10
N LYS A 31 -29.60 -0.71 -3.98
CA LYS A 31 -30.30 0.39 -4.67
C LYS A 31 -29.80 1.76 -4.20
N MET A 32 -29.52 1.90 -2.91
CA MET A 32 -28.98 3.14 -2.34
C MET A 32 -27.55 3.39 -2.83
N PHE A 33 -26.73 2.35 -2.93
CA PHE A 33 -25.40 2.46 -3.54
C PHE A 33 -25.48 2.92 -5.00
N ASP A 34 -26.29 2.25 -5.80
CA ASP A 34 -26.47 2.58 -7.22
C ASP A 34 -26.97 4.03 -7.40
N GLU A 35 -27.88 4.49 -6.53
CA GLU A 35 -28.31 5.89 -6.51
C GLU A 35 -27.20 6.88 -6.14
N LEU A 36 -26.38 6.56 -5.14
CA LEU A 36 -25.29 7.42 -4.69
C LEU A 36 -24.18 7.52 -5.75
N VAL A 37 -23.92 6.42 -6.47
CA VAL A 37 -23.02 6.41 -7.63
C VAL A 37 -23.63 7.22 -8.78
N ALA A 38 -24.91 7.03 -9.09
CA ALA A 38 -25.60 7.77 -10.16
C ALA A 38 -25.68 9.28 -9.89
N LYS A 39 -25.81 9.67 -8.62
CA LYS A 39 -25.78 11.07 -8.17
C LYS A 39 -24.36 11.65 -8.09
N GLY A 40 -23.32 10.84 -8.33
CA GLY A 40 -21.92 11.24 -8.21
C GLY A 40 -21.46 11.53 -6.79
N THR A 41 -22.24 11.11 -5.78
CA THR A 41 -21.93 11.30 -4.36
C THR A 41 -20.86 10.32 -3.88
N ILE A 42 -20.81 9.13 -4.46
CA ILE A 42 -19.76 8.13 -4.23
C ILE A 42 -19.09 7.83 -5.56
N LYS A 43 -17.77 7.89 -5.59
CA LYS A 43 -16.95 7.48 -6.73
C LYS A 43 -16.23 6.19 -6.37
N GLU A 44 -16.25 5.22 -7.28
CA GLU A 44 -15.42 4.04 -7.15
C GLU A 44 -13.96 4.42 -7.39
N ILE A 45 -13.10 4.15 -6.40
CA ILE A 45 -11.68 4.46 -6.44
C ILE A 45 -10.93 3.12 -6.38
N ASP A 46 -10.03 2.90 -7.33
CA ASP A 46 -9.12 1.74 -7.29
C ASP A 46 -8.11 2.00 -6.18
N VAL A 47 -7.97 1.06 -5.26
CA VAL A 47 -7.12 1.21 -4.06
C VAL A 47 -6.13 0.05 -3.97
N VAL A 48 -4.94 0.36 -3.47
CA VAL A 48 -3.90 -0.63 -3.16
C VAL A 48 -3.53 -0.54 -1.68
N GLN A 49 -3.20 -1.68 -1.08
CA GLN A 49 -2.72 -1.74 0.29
C GLN A 49 -1.21 -1.52 0.31
N ALA A 50 -0.76 -0.38 0.82
CA ALA A 50 0.65 -0.01 0.92
C ALA A 50 1.22 -0.43 2.28
N HIS A 51 2.24 -1.29 2.24
CA HIS A 51 3.10 -1.61 3.38
C HIS A 51 4.27 -0.63 3.39
N ILE A 52 4.25 0.32 4.32
CA ILE A 52 5.18 1.45 4.34
C ILE A 52 6.16 1.25 5.50
N LEU A 53 7.45 1.35 5.17
CA LEU A 53 8.54 1.41 6.13
C LEU A 53 9.08 2.83 6.15
N ASP A 54 8.84 3.54 7.25
CA ASP A 54 9.29 4.92 7.45
C ASP A 54 10.32 4.97 8.59
N PRO A 55 11.51 5.57 8.40
CA PRO A 55 12.50 5.72 9.46
C PRO A 55 12.05 6.55 10.66
N ILE A 56 11.07 7.43 10.49
CA ILE A 56 10.51 8.31 11.53
C ILE A 56 9.26 7.69 12.16
N GLU A 57 8.33 7.17 11.35
CA GLU A 57 7.05 6.64 11.85
C GLU A 57 7.07 5.12 12.11
N GLY A 58 8.10 4.42 11.65
CA GLY A 58 8.20 2.96 11.70
C GLY A 58 7.40 2.26 10.61
N TYR A 59 7.03 1.01 10.85
CA TYR A 59 6.21 0.24 9.92
C TYR A 59 4.72 0.47 10.13
N TYR A 60 4.00 0.78 9.05
CA TYR A 60 2.55 0.87 9.05
C TYR A 60 1.95 0.43 7.71
N VAL A 61 0.63 0.27 7.70
CA VAL A 61 -0.13 -0.11 6.51
C VAL A 61 -1.14 0.98 6.21
N ALA A 62 -1.15 1.46 4.97
CA ALA A 62 -2.09 2.46 4.48
C ALA A 62 -2.83 1.94 3.24
N ASN A 63 -3.97 2.55 2.92
CA ASN A 63 -4.64 2.32 1.64
C ASN A 63 -4.40 3.53 0.76
N TRP A 64 -3.84 3.30 -0.43
CA TRP A 64 -3.49 4.35 -1.37
C TRP A 64 -4.42 4.29 -2.57
N ALA A 65 -4.99 5.44 -2.93
CA ALA A 65 -5.82 5.61 -4.11
C ALA A 65 -4.96 5.67 -5.37
N VAL A 66 -5.26 4.80 -6.33
CA VAL A 66 -4.57 4.74 -7.62
C VAL A 66 -5.00 5.93 -8.48
N GLY A 67 -4.03 6.77 -8.84
CA GLY A 67 -4.20 8.02 -9.57
C GLY A 67 -4.16 9.27 -8.69
N GLU A 68 -4.16 9.10 -7.36
CA GLU A 68 -4.05 10.20 -6.39
C GLU A 68 -2.77 10.04 -5.55
N ASP A 69 -2.69 8.97 -4.75
CA ASP A 69 -1.52 8.68 -3.92
C ASP A 69 -0.40 7.98 -4.70
N ILE A 70 -0.78 7.22 -5.72
CA ILE A 70 0.17 6.46 -6.54
C ILE A 70 -0.30 6.31 -7.97
N ASP A 71 0.59 6.47 -8.93
CA ASP A 71 0.23 6.34 -10.33
C ASP A 71 -0.04 4.89 -10.72
N ARG A 72 -0.86 4.73 -11.77
CA ARG A 72 -1.31 3.42 -12.27
C ARG A 72 -0.17 2.58 -12.84
N GLU A 73 0.85 3.19 -13.42
CA GLU A 73 1.98 2.48 -14.02
C GLU A 73 2.83 1.82 -12.94
N THR A 74 3.08 2.52 -11.83
CA THR A 74 3.77 2.00 -10.66
C THR A 74 3.01 0.83 -10.05
N VAL A 75 1.69 0.95 -9.89
CA VAL A 75 0.86 -0.16 -9.39
C VAL A 75 0.97 -1.38 -10.31
N GLN A 76 0.86 -1.21 -11.63
CA GLN A 76 0.98 -2.32 -12.57
C GLN A 76 2.33 -3.03 -12.51
N LYS A 77 3.41 -2.29 -12.24
CA LYS A 77 4.77 -2.85 -12.18
C LYS A 77 5.12 -3.52 -10.86
N PHE A 78 4.60 -2.99 -9.74
CA PHE A 78 5.08 -3.33 -8.40
C PHE A 78 4.03 -3.95 -7.48
N SER A 79 2.74 -3.86 -7.81
CA SER A 79 1.72 -4.50 -6.99
C SER A 79 1.74 -6.02 -7.14
N THR A 80 1.36 -6.70 -6.07
CA THR A 80 1.09 -8.14 -6.10
C THR A 80 -0.30 -8.42 -6.64
N ASP A 81 -0.59 -9.69 -6.97
CA ASP A 81 -1.92 -10.13 -7.40
C ASP A 81 -3.01 -9.75 -6.38
N ASP A 82 -2.68 -9.77 -5.08
CA ASP A 82 -3.56 -9.36 -3.97
C ASP A 82 -3.68 -7.83 -3.77
N LYS A 83 -3.26 -7.01 -4.75
CA LYS A 83 -3.31 -5.53 -4.68
C LYS A 83 -2.50 -4.93 -3.51
N GLN A 84 -1.40 -5.57 -3.11
CA GLN A 84 -0.47 -5.03 -2.13
C GLN A 84 0.71 -4.36 -2.82
N ILE A 85 1.23 -3.30 -2.21
CA ILE A 85 2.44 -2.62 -2.65
C ILE A 85 3.38 -2.36 -1.47
N TYR A 86 4.68 -2.36 -1.72
CA TYR A 86 5.72 -2.30 -0.71
C TYR A 86 6.58 -1.05 -0.90
N ILE A 87 6.67 -0.24 0.15
CA ILE A 87 7.18 1.13 0.07
C ILE A 87 8.17 1.38 1.21
N SER A 88 9.26 2.06 0.90
CA SER A 88 10.21 2.60 1.87
C SER A 88 10.26 4.11 1.73
N ILE A 89 10.21 4.83 2.83
CA ILE A 89 10.40 6.29 2.86
C ILE A 89 11.87 6.57 3.13
N ALA A 90 12.51 7.34 2.26
CA ALA A 90 13.86 7.84 2.46
C ALA A 90 13.83 9.36 2.58
N TYR A 91 14.64 9.96 3.44
CA TYR A 91 14.68 11.41 3.59
C TYR A 91 15.93 11.97 2.90
N GLU A 92 15.73 12.78 1.86
CA GLU A 92 16.81 13.52 1.20
C GLU A 92 16.70 15.00 1.59
N LYS A 93 17.73 15.53 2.28
CA LYS A 93 17.73 16.93 2.79
C LYS A 93 16.53 17.26 3.69
N GLY A 94 16.02 16.26 4.41
CA GLY A 94 14.87 16.40 5.30
C GLY A 94 13.51 16.25 4.61
N GLU A 95 13.48 16.08 3.29
CA GLU A 95 12.25 15.87 2.52
C GLU A 95 12.00 14.38 2.28
N PRO A 96 10.79 13.85 2.54
CA PRO A 96 10.46 12.45 2.32
C PRO A 96 10.42 12.12 0.82
N GLN A 97 11.00 10.99 0.47
CA GLN A 97 11.04 10.41 -0.88
C GLN A 97 10.45 9.01 -0.82
N THR A 98 9.45 8.77 -1.64
CA THR A 98 8.76 7.48 -1.72
C THR A 98 9.52 6.53 -2.65
N LEU A 99 9.99 5.40 -2.12
CA LEU A 99 10.64 4.35 -2.88
C LEU A 99 9.75 3.10 -2.93
N VAL A 100 9.12 2.89 -4.08
CA VAL A 100 8.33 1.68 -4.34
C VAL A 100 9.25 0.55 -4.80
N MET A 101 9.08 -0.65 -4.24
CA MET A 101 9.94 -1.78 -4.56
C MET A 101 9.22 -3.12 -4.49
N LYS A 102 9.89 -4.18 -4.94
CA LYS A 102 9.37 -5.54 -4.85
C LYS A 102 9.37 -6.04 -3.40
N LYS A 103 8.40 -6.88 -3.07
CA LYS A 103 8.23 -7.49 -1.75
C LYS A 103 9.51 -8.11 -1.20
N GLU A 104 10.27 -8.83 -2.01
CA GLU A 104 11.46 -9.54 -1.55
C GLU A 104 12.59 -8.59 -1.14
N VAL A 105 12.67 -7.43 -1.80
CA VAL A 105 13.64 -6.37 -1.46
C VAL A 105 13.19 -5.66 -0.19
N TRP A 106 11.90 -5.33 -0.12
CA TRP A 106 11.32 -4.65 1.03
C TRP A 106 11.43 -5.48 2.31
N VAL A 107 11.16 -6.79 2.26
CA VAL A 107 11.29 -7.68 3.42
C VAL A 107 12.72 -7.69 3.97
N LYS A 108 13.73 -7.65 3.10
CA LYS A 108 15.14 -7.56 3.53
C LYS A 108 15.44 -6.22 4.19
N GLN A 109 14.95 -5.12 3.64
CA GLN A 109 15.09 -3.80 4.26
C GLN A 109 14.41 -3.75 5.62
N LYS A 110 13.17 -4.24 5.73
CA LYS A 110 12.46 -4.33 7.01
C LYS A 110 13.23 -5.17 8.02
N GLN A 111 13.76 -6.32 7.62
CA GLN A 111 14.57 -7.15 8.51
C GLN A 111 15.80 -6.41 9.03
N LEU A 112 16.49 -5.61 8.21
CA LEU A 112 17.61 -4.78 8.64
C LEU A 112 17.15 -3.63 9.56
N PHE A 113 15.98 -3.07 9.30
CA PHE A 113 15.40 -2.01 10.12
C PHE A 113 14.99 -2.49 11.51
N ASP A 114 14.21 -3.57 11.59
CA ASP A 114 13.78 -4.22 12.85
C ASP A 114 14.99 -4.59 13.71
N LYS A 115 16.03 -5.04 13.02
CA LYS A 115 17.34 -5.31 13.56
C LYS A 115 17.91 -4.04 14.22
N ILE A 116 18.16 -2.98 13.46
CA ILE A 116 18.73 -1.71 13.95
C ILE A 116 17.94 -1.17 15.15
N GLU A 117 16.61 -1.19 15.09
CA GLU A 117 15.73 -0.75 16.17
C GLU A 117 15.91 -1.57 17.46
N SER A 118 16.14 -2.88 17.34
CA SER A 118 16.38 -3.78 18.48
C SER A 118 17.77 -3.65 19.12
N GLY A 119 18.67 -2.85 18.55
CA GLY A 119 19.98 -2.53 19.12
C GLY A 119 21.01 -3.67 19.08
N GLN A 120 20.85 -4.69 18.23
CA GLN A 120 21.95 -5.67 18.01
C GLN A 120 23.05 -5.01 17.13
N GLU A 121 24.28 -5.53 17.13
CA GLU A 121 25.37 -4.97 16.30
C GLU A 121 25.24 -5.42 14.82
N TYR A 122 25.26 -4.47 13.87
CA TYR A 122 24.91 -4.69 12.45
C TYR A 122 26.00 -4.42 11.41
N GLN A 123 27.24 -4.12 11.82
CA GLN A 123 28.28 -3.73 10.86
C GLN A 123 28.52 -4.80 9.77
N SER A 124 28.54 -6.09 10.13
CA SER A 124 28.80 -7.17 9.16
C SER A 124 27.66 -7.39 8.16
N ASP A 125 26.40 -7.32 8.63
CA ASP A 125 25.23 -7.63 7.81
C ASP A 125 24.95 -6.51 6.78
N MET A 126 25.18 -5.25 7.18
CA MET A 126 25.00 -4.10 6.31
C MET A 126 26.09 -4.02 5.23
N GLU A 127 27.35 -4.30 5.57
CA GLU A 127 28.44 -4.38 4.59
C GLU A 127 28.21 -5.47 3.56
N SER A 128 27.72 -6.65 3.99
CA SER A 128 27.38 -7.74 3.07
C SER A 128 26.24 -7.34 2.12
N PHE A 129 25.19 -6.70 2.64
CA PHE A 129 24.06 -6.29 1.82
C PHE A 129 24.44 -5.24 0.77
N LEU A 130 25.23 -4.22 1.17
CA LEU A 130 25.71 -3.19 0.26
C LEU A 130 26.65 -3.75 -0.81
N SER A 131 27.55 -4.68 -0.42
CA SER A 131 28.44 -5.36 -1.37
C SER A 131 27.66 -6.15 -2.44
N ASP A 132 26.62 -6.88 -2.03
CA ASP A 132 25.78 -7.64 -2.95
C ASP A 132 24.95 -6.75 -3.87
N PHE A 133 24.50 -5.60 -3.35
CA PHE A 133 23.77 -4.61 -4.13
C PHE A 133 24.66 -3.97 -5.22
N GLU A 134 25.88 -3.56 -4.85
CA GLU A 134 26.84 -2.97 -5.79
C GLU A 134 27.27 -3.96 -6.89
N LYS A 135 27.50 -5.24 -6.54
CA LYS A 135 27.84 -6.27 -7.53
C LYS A 135 26.73 -6.47 -8.55
N LYS A 136 25.47 -6.51 -8.11
CA LYS A 136 24.31 -6.64 -9.00
C LYS A 136 24.09 -5.39 -9.86
N ALA A 137 24.36 -4.21 -9.33
CA ALA A 137 24.29 -2.96 -10.09
C ALA A 137 25.36 -2.87 -11.18
N LYS A 138 26.57 -3.42 -10.94
CA LYS A 138 27.65 -3.50 -11.92
C LYS A 138 27.37 -4.53 -13.02
N GLN A 139 26.88 -5.72 -12.69
CA GLN A 139 26.52 -6.73 -13.70
C GLN A 139 25.45 -6.28 -14.70
N LYS A 140 24.56 -5.36 -14.32
CA LYS A 140 23.55 -4.79 -15.22
C LYS A 140 24.07 -3.73 -16.20
N LYS A 141 25.33 -3.29 -16.07
CA LYS A 141 25.93 -2.29 -16.98
C LYS A 141 26.74 -2.91 -18.12
N ASP A 142 26.98 -4.22 -18.08
CA ASP A 142 27.81 -4.94 -19.04
C ASP A 142 26.98 -5.81 -20.03
N ASP A 143 25.65 -5.73 -19.97
CA ASP A 143 24.68 -6.28 -20.94
C ASP A 143 23.95 -5.14 -21.68
#